data_AF-A0A7X7KVR9-F1
#
_entry.id   AF-A0A7X7KVR9-F1
#
_cell.length_a   1.000
_cell.length_b   1.000
_cell.length_c   1.000
_cell.angle_alpha   90.00
_cell.angle_beta   90.00
_cell.angle_gamma   90.00
#
_symmetry.space_group_name_H-M   'P 1'
#
loop_
_entity.id
_entity.type
_entity.pdbx_description
1 polymer ?
#
loop_
_entity_poly.entity_id
_entity_poly.type
_entity_poly.pdbx_seq_one_letter_code
_entity_poly.pdbx_strand_id
1 'polypeptide(L)'
;AGMGGAGFPTQVKLSPPSDKPIDTVILNGAECEPFLNSDNRLMIEQAASIVEGCEIIRHILGAERICIVLENNKPQAATALYAALKEAKGNHEIHVVETRYPQGSEKQQIFTVTGRTVPVGALPMDVGCVVENAGTACAIREAVVNGRPLTHRAITVSGDAVAAPGNWIAPIGASLADLVAACGGATPEVAKVISGGPMMGFALGTLDIPMGKTSSGLLLFSAARLTTFATHACINCGRCVDACPMRLMPTELSQAIEADDIDEAERRQVMDCFECGACAYECPARRPLVQHMRRAKAIIAQRRRAAQQKP
;
A
#
# COMPACT_ATOMS: atom_id res chain seq x y z
N ALA A 1 11.78 7.02 0.88
CA ALA A 1 11.07 5.74 1.05
C ALA A 1 9.69 5.94 0.47
N GLY A 2 9.21 4.99 -0.33
CA GLY A 2 7.89 5.08 -0.96
C GLY A 2 6.78 5.08 0.11
N MET A 3 5.77 5.91 -0.10
CA MET A 3 4.71 6.16 0.88
C MET A 3 3.47 5.27 0.72
N GLY A 4 3.45 4.39 -0.29
CA GLY A 4 2.37 3.41 -0.55
C GLY A 4 2.35 2.20 0.40
N GLY A 5 2.74 2.38 1.67
CA GLY A 5 2.68 1.35 2.70
C GLY A 5 3.93 0.47 2.83
N ALA A 6 4.44 -0.11 1.74
CA ALA A 6 5.57 -1.05 1.79
C ALA A 6 6.93 -0.42 2.17
N GLY A 7 7.06 0.90 2.06
CA GLY A 7 8.28 1.61 2.47
C GLY A 7 9.51 1.35 1.58
N PHE A 8 9.34 0.72 0.41
CA PHE A 8 10.45 0.39 -0.48
C PHE A 8 11.26 1.66 -0.85
N PRO A 9 12.60 1.62 -0.86
CA PRO A 9 13.41 2.81 -1.12
C PRO A 9 13.15 3.39 -2.51
N THR A 10 12.58 4.61 -2.56
CA THR A 10 12.32 5.35 -3.81
C THR A 10 13.58 5.51 -4.66
N GLN A 11 14.73 5.78 -4.04
CA GLN A 11 16.01 5.87 -4.76
C GLN A 11 16.32 4.60 -5.56
N VAL A 12 16.02 3.42 -5.03
CA VAL A 12 16.24 2.16 -5.73
C VAL A 12 15.27 2.00 -6.91
N LYS A 13 14.01 2.45 -6.76
CA LYS A 13 13.03 2.45 -7.87
C LYS A 13 13.44 3.40 -9.00
N LEU A 14 14.03 4.54 -8.64
CA LEU A 14 14.43 5.60 -9.57
C LEU A 14 15.86 5.45 -10.11
N SER A 15 16.54 4.36 -9.80
CA SER A 15 17.88 4.06 -10.30
C SER A 15 17.94 2.61 -10.78
N PRO A 16 17.12 2.25 -11.79
CA PRO A 16 17.19 0.91 -12.36
C PRO A 16 18.56 0.67 -13.02
N PRO A 17 19.01 -0.59 -13.11
CA PRO A 17 20.17 -0.96 -13.91
C PRO A 17 20.07 -0.47 -15.36
N SER A 18 21.20 -0.15 -15.99
CA SER A 18 21.23 0.41 -17.36
C SER A 18 20.67 -0.53 -18.44
N ASP A 19 20.65 -1.84 -18.16
CA ASP A 19 20.05 -2.89 -19.02
C ASP A 19 18.54 -3.03 -18.84
N LYS A 20 17.91 -2.23 -17.96
CA LYS A 20 16.47 -2.23 -17.68
C LYS A 20 15.86 -0.86 -17.96
N PRO A 21 15.74 -0.45 -19.24
CA PRO A 21 15.12 0.82 -19.60
C PRO A 21 13.65 0.83 -19.15
N ILE A 22 13.20 1.96 -18.63
CA ILE A 22 11.82 2.16 -18.20
C ILE A 22 11.09 2.96 -19.27
N ASP A 23 10.03 2.40 -19.84
CA ASP A 23 9.20 3.09 -20.83
C ASP A 23 7.95 3.74 -20.20
N THR A 24 7.44 3.17 -19.11
CA THR A 24 6.17 3.59 -18.50
C THR A 24 6.33 3.92 -17.01
N VAL A 25 5.99 5.16 -16.63
CA VAL A 25 5.82 5.57 -15.22
C VAL A 25 4.34 5.49 -14.87
N ILE A 26 4.00 4.77 -13.81
CA ILE A 26 2.63 4.60 -13.33
C ILE A 26 2.48 5.33 -11.99
N LEU A 27 1.58 6.31 -11.93
CA LEU A 27 1.14 6.90 -10.67
C LEU A 27 0.01 6.07 -10.09
N ASN A 28 0.27 5.45 -8.94
CA ASN A 28 -0.72 4.75 -8.15
C ASN A 28 -1.54 5.75 -7.31
N GLY A 29 -2.72 6.10 -7.82
CA GLY A 29 -3.77 6.84 -7.11
C GLY A 29 -4.94 5.96 -6.65
N ALA A 30 -4.84 4.63 -6.77
CA ALA A 30 -5.88 3.71 -6.33
C ALA A 30 -5.75 3.41 -4.83
N GLU A 31 -6.33 4.28 -4.01
CA GLU A 31 -6.43 4.13 -2.55
C GLU A 31 -7.63 3.25 -2.19
N CYS A 32 -7.45 1.93 -2.33
CA CYS A 32 -8.50 0.92 -2.15
C CYS A 32 -8.60 0.35 -0.72
N GLU A 33 -7.70 0.74 0.18
CA GLU A 33 -7.73 0.31 1.57
C GLU A 33 -8.92 0.98 2.30
N PRO A 34 -9.86 0.22 2.90
CA PRO A 34 -11.06 0.82 3.47
C PRO A 34 -10.74 1.86 4.55
N PHE A 35 -11.58 2.90 4.64
CA PHE A 35 -11.47 4.07 5.51
C PHE A 35 -10.33 5.05 5.19
N LEU A 36 -9.33 4.69 4.39
CA LEU A 36 -8.25 5.61 4.04
C LEU A 36 -8.67 6.52 2.88
N ASN A 37 -8.29 7.79 2.98
CA ASN A 37 -8.64 8.82 2.00
C ASN A 37 -7.54 9.88 1.83
N SER A 38 -6.34 9.61 2.36
CA SER A 38 -5.22 10.54 2.42
C SER A 38 -4.65 10.84 1.04
N ASP A 39 -4.45 9.80 0.23
CA ASP A 39 -3.96 9.94 -1.15
C ASP A 39 -5.02 10.60 -2.03
N ASN A 40 -6.30 10.27 -1.83
CA ASN A 40 -7.38 10.96 -2.53
C ASN A 40 -7.40 12.47 -2.24
N ARG A 41 -7.24 12.90 -0.98
CA ARG A 41 -7.16 14.33 -0.66
C ARG A 41 -5.95 15.00 -1.30
N LEU A 42 -4.80 14.35 -1.30
CA LEU A 42 -3.63 14.85 -2.02
C LEU A 42 -3.89 15.00 -3.52
N MET A 43 -4.54 14.04 -4.17
CA MET A 43 -4.88 14.14 -5.59
C MET A 43 -5.87 15.27 -5.90
N ILE A 44 -6.77 15.61 -4.98
CA ILE A 44 -7.71 16.72 -5.16
C ILE A 44 -7.01 18.07 -4.95
N GLU A 45 -6.25 18.21 -3.86
CA GLU A 45 -5.72 19.50 -3.40
C GLU A 45 -4.35 19.84 -3.99
N GLN A 46 -3.57 18.82 -4.37
CA GLN A 46 -2.17 18.96 -4.81
C GLN A 46 -1.93 18.29 -6.18
N ALA A 47 -2.95 18.18 -7.02
CA ALA A 47 -2.88 17.58 -8.36
C ALA A 47 -1.69 18.11 -9.19
N ALA A 48 -1.47 19.43 -9.23
CA ALA A 48 -0.37 20.04 -9.97
C ALA A 48 1.00 19.59 -9.46
N SER A 49 1.20 19.57 -8.13
CA SER A 49 2.44 19.12 -7.51
C SER A 49 2.70 17.62 -7.74
N ILE A 50 1.63 16.81 -7.77
CA ILE A 50 1.71 15.39 -8.10
C ILE A 50 2.15 15.21 -9.55
N VAL A 51 1.51 15.91 -10.50
CA VAL A 51 1.86 15.86 -11.93
C VAL A 51 3.30 16.30 -12.16
N GLU A 52 3.74 17.40 -11.54
CA GLU A 52 5.13 17.87 -11.60
C GLU A 52 6.11 16.83 -11.03
N GLY A 53 5.73 16.17 -9.93
CA GLY A 53 6.48 15.04 -9.36
C GLY A 53 6.60 13.86 -10.33
N CYS A 54 5.53 13.52 -11.04
CA CYS A 54 5.55 12.49 -12.08
C CYS A 54 6.46 12.86 -13.25
N GLU A 55 6.45 14.12 -13.69
CA GLU A 55 7.34 14.60 -14.75
C GLU A 55 8.82 14.53 -14.35
N ILE A 56 9.14 14.87 -13.09
CA ILE A 56 10.48 14.69 -12.54
C ILE A 56 10.89 13.22 -12.59
N ILE A 57 10.02 12.30 -12.14
CA ILE A 57 10.27 10.85 -12.21
C ILE A 57 10.50 10.41 -13.65
N ARG A 58 9.63 10.83 -14.58
CA ARG A 58 9.75 10.51 -16.01
C ARG A 58 11.08 10.98 -16.57
N HIS A 59 11.50 12.21 -16.23
CA HIS A 59 12.77 12.77 -16.66
C HIS A 59 13.96 11.98 -16.12
N ILE A 60 13.97 11.63 -14.83
CA ILE A 60 15.03 10.82 -14.20
C ILE A 60 15.19 9.47 -14.90
N LEU A 61 14.07 8.84 -15.24
CA LEU A 61 14.04 7.48 -15.82
C LEU A 61 14.17 7.46 -17.35
N GLY A 62 14.06 8.61 -18.02
CA GLY A 62 13.99 8.68 -19.48
C GLY A 62 12.74 8.02 -20.06
N ALA A 63 11.67 7.91 -19.28
CA ALA A 63 10.47 7.19 -19.68
C ALA A 63 9.64 7.96 -20.72
N GLU A 64 8.95 7.21 -21.58
CA GLU A 64 8.20 7.77 -22.71
C GLU A 64 6.85 8.34 -22.28
N ARG A 65 6.18 7.68 -21.32
CA ARG A 65 4.81 8.03 -20.92
C ARG A 65 4.55 7.94 -19.42
N ILE A 66 3.56 8.71 -18.97
CA ILE A 66 3.03 8.69 -17.62
C ILE A 66 1.58 8.19 -17.67
N CYS A 67 1.28 7.19 -16.86
CA CYS A 67 -0.07 6.65 -16.70
C CYS A 67 -0.52 6.87 -15.25
N ILE A 68 -1.63 7.56 -15.04
CA ILE A 68 -2.22 7.78 -13.71
C ILE A 68 -3.40 6.85 -13.52
N VAL A 69 -3.37 6.01 -12.49
CA VAL A 69 -4.45 5.07 -12.16
C VAL A 69 -5.23 5.58 -10.96
N LEU A 70 -6.55 5.66 -11.08
CA LEU A 70 -7.46 6.06 -10.00
C LEU A 70 -8.77 5.28 -10.05
N GLU A 71 -9.46 5.20 -8.93
CA GLU A 71 -10.73 4.48 -8.84
C GLU A 71 -11.93 5.36 -9.28
N ASN A 72 -12.95 4.72 -9.84
CA ASN A 72 -14.16 5.39 -10.33
C ASN A 72 -14.98 6.10 -9.24
N ASN A 73 -14.78 5.78 -7.96
CA ASN A 73 -15.37 6.49 -6.83
C ASN A 73 -14.63 7.78 -6.43
N LYS A 74 -13.58 8.20 -7.18
CA LYS A 74 -12.79 9.42 -6.93
C LYS A 74 -12.95 10.50 -8.02
N PRO A 75 -14.18 10.93 -8.39
CA PRO A 75 -14.39 11.83 -9.53
C PRO A 75 -13.78 13.23 -9.35
N GLN A 76 -13.67 13.72 -8.10
CA GLN A 76 -13.03 15.00 -7.81
C GLN A 76 -11.52 14.96 -8.07
N ALA A 77 -10.86 13.88 -7.65
CA ALA A 77 -9.44 13.66 -7.94
C ALA A 77 -9.20 13.54 -9.44
N ALA A 78 -10.06 12.80 -10.16
CA ALA A 78 -10.03 12.72 -11.62
C ALA A 78 -10.05 14.11 -12.25
N THR A 79 -11.03 14.94 -11.85
CA THR A 79 -11.21 16.30 -12.38
C THR A 79 -9.98 17.17 -12.13
N ALA A 80 -9.43 17.14 -10.92
CA ALA A 80 -8.24 17.92 -10.57
C ALA A 80 -6.99 17.47 -11.35
N LEU A 81 -6.80 16.16 -11.53
CA LEU A 81 -5.69 15.60 -12.30
C LEU A 81 -5.83 15.90 -13.80
N TYR A 82 -7.02 15.76 -14.38
CA TYR A 82 -7.27 16.17 -15.77
C TYR A 82 -6.98 17.65 -15.97
N ALA A 83 -7.36 18.51 -15.03
CA ALA A 83 -7.06 19.94 -15.10
C ALA A 83 -5.55 20.22 -15.03
N ALA A 84 -4.84 19.56 -14.11
CA ALA A 84 -3.39 19.69 -13.97
C ALA A 84 -2.61 19.21 -15.20
N LEU A 85 -3.11 18.16 -15.89
CA LEU A 85 -2.48 17.63 -17.10
C LEU A 85 -2.70 18.47 -18.36
N LYS A 86 -3.71 19.37 -18.41
CA LYS A 86 -3.93 20.22 -19.59
C LYS A 86 -2.72 21.08 -19.95
N GLU A 87 -1.98 21.51 -18.93
CA GLU A 87 -0.78 22.34 -19.08
C GLU A 87 0.51 21.50 -19.18
N ALA A 88 0.42 20.18 -18.95
CA ALA A 88 1.57 19.28 -18.98
C ALA A 88 1.90 18.87 -20.41
N LYS A 89 3.18 18.97 -20.78
CA LYS A 89 3.68 18.51 -22.08
C LYS A 89 4.13 17.07 -21.97
N GLY A 90 3.67 16.20 -22.86
CA GLY A 90 4.13 14.80 -22.91
C GLY A 90 3.00 13.83 -23.17
N ASN A 91 3.34 12.53 -23.13
CA ASN A 91 2.37 11.46 -23.27
C ASN A 91 1.82 11.08 -21.89
N HIS A 92 0.60 11.55 -21.62
CA HIS A 92 -0.09 11.37 -20.35
C HIS A 92 -1.42 10.65 -20.55
N GLU A 93 -1.66 9.62 -19.75
CA GLU A 93 -2.89 8.86 -19.77
C GLU A 93 -3.49 8.77 -18.36
N ILE A 94 -4.80 8.94 -18.25
CA ILE A 94 -5.54 8.69 -17.02
C ILE A 94 -6.39 7.42 -17.22
N HIS A 95 -6.18 6.44 -16.34
CA HIS A 95 -6.89 5.16 -16.30
C HIS A 95 -7.81 5.13 -15.09
N VAL A 96 -9.13 5.29 -15.33
CA VAL A 96 -10.16 5.17 -14.30
C VAL A 96 -10.58 3.71 -14.19
N VAL A 97 -10.28 3.07 -13.05
CA VAL A 97 -10.53 1.65 -12.80
C VAL A 97 -11.71 1.45 -11.85
N GLU A 98 -12.27 0.24 -11.82
CA GLU A 98 -13.33 -0.11 -10.88
C GLU A 98 -12.82 -0.04 -9.42
N THR A 99 -13.66 0.47 -8.51
CA THR A 99 -13.37 0.45 -7.06
C THR A 99 -13.45 -0.99 -6.55
N ARG A 100 -12.32 -1.68 -6.54
CA ARG A 100 -12.23 -3.08 -6.11
C ARG A 100 -10.93 -3.32 -5.33
N TYR A 101 -11.01 -3.94 -4.17
CA TYR A 101 -9.80 -4.37 -3.46
C TYR A 101 -9.22 -5.65 -4.11
N PRO A 102 -7.89 -5.79 -4.32
CA PRO A 102 -6.79 -4.83 -4.08
C PRO A 102 -6.25 -4.18 -5.36
N GLN A 103 -7.06 -3.34 -6.04
CA GLN A 103 -6.68 -2.66 -7.28
C GLN A 103 -5.44 -1.74 -7.12
N GLY A 104 -5.14 -1.29 -5.90
CA GLY A 104 -3.93 -0.54 -5.56
C GLY A 104 -2.63 -1.35 -5.55
N SER A 105 -2.65 -2.66 -5.82
CA SER A 105 -1.45 -3.49 -5.90
C SER A 105 -0.60 -3.14 -7.12
N GLU A 106 0.71 -2.95 -6.90
CA GLU A 106 1.69 -2.57 -7.92
C GLU A 106 1.65 -3.48 -9.16
N LYS A 107 1.63 -4.80 -8.95
CA LYS A 107 1.59 -5.78 -10.06
C LYS A 107 0.26 -5.72 -10.83
N GLN A 108 -0.85 -5.46 -10.14
CA GLN A 108 -2.16 -5.36 -10.79
C GLN A 108 -2.27 -4.09 -11.64
N GLN A 109 -1.72 -2.97 -11.17
CA GLN A 109 -1.70 -1.73 -11.95
C GLN A 109 -0.85 -1.85 -13.21
N ILE A 110 0.32 -2.49 -13.11
CA ILE A 110 1.14 -2.77 -14.30
C ILE A 110 0.33 -3.57 -15.31
N PHE A 111 -0.35 -4.63 -14.88
CA PHE A 111 -1.18 -5.43 -15.77
C PHE A 111 -2.35 -4.62 -16.37
N THR A 112 -3.07 -3.84 -15.57
CA THR A 112 -4.18 -3.01 -16.06
C THR A 112 -3.75 -1.97 -17.09
N VAL A 113 -2.59 -1.32 -16.88
CA VAL A 113 -2.10 -0.23 -17.75
C VAL A 113 -1.37 -0.74 -18.99
N THR A 114 -0.66 -1.87 -18.87
CA THR A 114 0.29 -2.31 -19.91
C THR A 114 0.01 -3.69 -20.48
N GLY A 115 -0.86 -4.49 -19.84
CA GLY A 115 -1.04 -5.91 -20.12
C GLY A 115 0.15 -6.80 -19.72
N ARG A 116 1.24 -6.23 -19.19
CA ARG A 116 2.46 -6.96 -18.78
C ARG A 116 2.25 -7.58 -17.41
N THR A 117 2.76 -8.80 -17.24
CA THR A 117 2.76 -9.50 -15.94
C THR A 117 4.17 -9.51 -15.39
N VAL A 118 4.34 -9.02 -14.15
CA VAL A 118 5.63 -9.09 -13.44
C VAL A 118 5.86 -10.55 -13.01
N PRO A 119 6.95 -11.20 -13.47
CA PRO A 119 7.25 -12.57 -13.07
C PRO A 119 7.41 -12.73 -11.55
N VAL A 120 7.31 -13.97 -11.09
CA VAL A 120 7.58 -14.33 -9.69
C VAL A 120 9.01 -13.94 -9.32
N GLY A 121 9.18 -13.26 -8.18
CA GLY A 121 10.49 -12.78 -7.71
C GLY A 121 11.07 -11.59 -8.50
N ALA A 122 10.44 -11.18 -9.60
CA ALA A 122 10.82 -10.01 -10.38
C ALA A 122 10.22 -8.71 -9.83
N LEU A 123 10.81 -7.59 -10.23
CA LEU A 123 10.42 -6.23 -9.90
C LEU A 123 9.72 -5.56 -11.10
N PRO A 124 8.95 -4.48 -10.89
CA PRO A 124 8.36 -3.69 -11.96
C PRO A 124 9.33 -3.28 -13.09
N MET A 125 10.58 -2.96 -12.74
CA MET A 125 11.60 -2.57 -13.70
C MET A 125 11.96 -3.69 -14.69
N ASP A 126 11.72 -4.96 -14.32
CA ASP A 126 11.96 -6.11 -15.21
C ASP A 126 10.96 -6.19 -16.36
N VAL A 127 9.88 -5.41 -16.28
CA VAL A 127 8.86 -5.29 -17.36
C VAL A 127 8.74 -3.85 -17.87
N GLY A 128 9.77 -3.03 -17.68
CA GLY A 128 9.84 -1.66 -18.22
C GLY A 128 8.96 -0.63 -17.49
N CYS A 129 8.54 -0.94 -16.25
CA CYS A 129 7.61 -0.10 -15.49
C CYS A 129 8.19 0.37 -14.16
N VAL A 130 7.84 1.58 -13.76
CA VAL A 130 7.99 2.05 -12.37
C VAL A 130 6.64 2.51 -11.86
N VAL A 131 6.25 2.04 -10.67
CA VAL A 131 5.00 2.45 -10.02
C VAL A 131 5.32 3.26 -8.78
N GLU A 132 4.76 4.45 -8.69
CA GLU A 132 4.93 5.36 -7.56
C GLU A 132 3.60 5.83 -7.00
N ASN A 133 3.51 5.91 -5.67
CA ASN A 133 2.30 6.37 -4.98
C ASN A 133 2.15 7.89 -5.10
N ALA A 134 0.90 8.38 -5.14
CA ALA A 134 0.56 9.80 -5.24
C ALA A 134 1.31 10.70 -4.24
N GLY A 135 1.33 10.33 -2.95
CA GLY A 135 2.10 11.06 -1.97
C GLY A 135 3.61 11.05 -2.25
N THR A 136 4.14 9.94 -2.78
CA THR A 136 5.58 9.84 -3.10
C THR A 136 5.97 10.78 -4.24
N ALA A 137 5.14 10.91 -5.27
CA ALA A 137 5.34 11.88 -6.34
C ALA A 137 5.36 13.32 -5.80
N CYS A 138 4.41 13.66 -4.91
CA CYS A 138 4.40 14.96 -4.24
C CYS A 138 5.68 15.22 -3.42
N ALA A 139 6.16 14.21 -2.68
CA ALA A 139 7.39 14.32 -1.90
C ALA A 139 8.65 14.47 -2.77
N ILE A 140 8.69 13.82 -3.94
CA ILE A 140 9.78 13.98 -4.91
C ILE A 140 9.82 15.41 -5.44
N ARG A 141 8.67 15.96 -5.79
CA ARG A 141 8.55 17.36 -6.21
C ARG A 141 9.09 18.30 -5.13
N GLU A 142 8.65 18.15 -3.88
CA GLU A 142 9.15 18.98 -2.76
C GLU A 142 10.66 18.87 -2.57
N ALA A 143 11.23 17.67 -2.71
CA ALA A 143 12.65 17.45 -2.56
C ALA A 143 13.47 18.11 -3.69
N VAL A 144 13.00 18.01 -4.94
CA VAL A 144 13.74 18.49 -6.11
C VAL A 144 13.54 19.98 -6.35
N VAL A 145 12.31 20.47 -6.25
CA VAL A 145 11.97 21.87 -6.56
C VAL A 145 12.27 22.79 -5.39
N ASN A 146 11.94 22.36 -4.16
CA ASN A 146 12.05 23.21 -2.97
C ASN A 146 13.22 22.83 -2.05
N GLY A 147 13.97 21.77 -2.35
CA GLY A 147 15.03 21.26 -1.48
C GLY A 147 14.51 20.73 -0.13
N ARG A 148 13.21 20.38 -0.05
CA ARG A 148 12.58 19.96 1.22
C ARG A 148 12.56 18.44 1.34
N PRO A 149 13.27 17.85 2.31
CA PRO A 149 13.20 16.42 2.54
C PRO A 149 11.82 16.00 3.06
N LEU A 150 11.51 14.71 2.94
CA LEU A 150 10.27 14.14 3.48
C LEU A 150 10.25 14.25 5.01
N THR A 151 9.64 15.32 5.49
CA THR A 151 9.45 15.67 6.92
C THR A 151 8.01 15.51 7.34
N HIS A 152 7.07 15.61 6.41
CA HIS A 152 5.63 15.51 6.63
C HIS A 152 5.01 14.54 5.65
N ARG A 153 3.90 13.91 6.02
CA ARG A 153 3.09 13.12 5.10
C ARG A 153 1.61 13.26 5.41
N ALA A 154 0.78 13.00 4.40
CA ALA A 154 -0.64 12.84 4.61
C ALA A 154 -0.94 11.54 5.38
N ILE A 155 -1.90 11.62 6.29
CA ILE A 155 -2.43 10.51 7.08
C ILE A 155 -3.93 10.70 7.29
N THR A 156 -4.70 9.61 7.16
CA THR A 156 -6.12 9.58 7.53
C THR A 156 -6.27 9.16 8.99
N VAL A 157 -7.01 9.93 9.80
CA VAL A 157 -7.48 9.51 11.12
C VAL A 157 -8.98 9.32 11.05
N SER A 158 -9.47 8.10 11.25
CA SER A 158 -10.88 7.75 10.99
C SER A 158 -11.39 6.64 11.89
N GLY A 159 -12.63 6.22 11.68
CA GLY A 159 -13.37 5.25 12.50
C GLY A 159 -14.49 5.90 13.30
N ASP A 160 -15.26 5.09 14.01
CA ASP A 160 -16.43 5.55 14.79
C ASP A 160 -16.08 5.88 16.24
N ALA A 161 -14.84 5.62 16.68
CA ALA A 161 -14.36 5.95 18.02
C ALA A 161 -13.37 7.13 18.05
N VAL A 162 -13.53 8.08 17.12
CA VAL A 162 -12.78 9.35 17.09
C VAL A 162 -13.77 10.52 16.94
N ALA A 163 -13.55 11.61 17.68
CA ALA A 163 -14.51 12.72 17.75
C ALA A 163 -14.68 13.47 16.43
N ALA A 164 -13.58 13.77 15.74
CA ALA A 164 -13.57 14.47 14.45
C ALA A 164 -12.63 13.76 13.46
N PRO A 165 -13.12 12.75 12.70
CA PRO A 165 -12.30 12.07 11.70
C PRO A 165 -11.89 13.03 10.57
N GLY A 166 -10.69 12.85 10.03
CA GLY A 166 -10.14 13.76 9.04
C GLY A 166 -8.83 13.28 8.40
N ASN A 167 -8.33 14.06 7.45
CA ASN A 167 -7.02 13.84 6.83
C ASN A 167 -6.10 14.99 7.23
N TRP A 168 -4.85 14.66 7.56
CA TRP A 168 -3.89 15.62 8.09
C TRP A 168 -2.56 15.50 7.37
N ILE A 169 -1.89 16.64 7.17
CA ILE A 169 -0.46 16.66 6.85
C ILE A 169 0.27 16.75 8.19
N ALA A 170 0.92 15.67 8.60
CA ALA A 170 1.53 15.54 9.91
C ALA A 170 3.05 15.29 9.81
N PRO A 171 3.84 15.79 10.77
CA PRO A 171 5.27 15.56 10.77
C PRO A 171 5.58 14.11 11.12
N ILE A 172 6.52 13.51 10.39
CA ILE A 172 7.03 12.18 10.69
C ILE A 172 7.72 12.23 12.06
N GLY A 173 7.36 11.31 12.94
CA GLY A 173 7.78 11.32 14.34
C GLY A 173 6.72 11.86 15.31
N ALA A 174 5.64 12.51 14.83
CA ALA A 174 4.52 12.89 15.69
C ALA A 174 3.92 11.65 16.38
N SER A 175 3.54 11.78 17.65
CA SER A 175 2.86 10.70 18.35
C SER A 175 1.48 10.46 17.73
N LEU A 176 1.07 9.19 17.64
CA LEU A 176 -0.30 8.86 17.25
C LEU A 176 -1.32 9.43 18.25
N ALA A 177 -0.93 9.62 19.51
CA ALA A 177 -1.76 10.28 20.51
C ALA A 177 -2.05 11.75 20.16
N ASP A 178 -1.05 12.49 19.67
CA ASP A 178 -1.22 13.89 19.27
C ASP A 178 -2.13 14.01 18.05
N LEU A 179 -2.04 13.07 17.10
CA LEU A 179 -2.96 13.00 15.96
C LEU A 179 -4.40 12.76 16.40
N VAL A 180 -4.61 11.88 17.36
CA VAL A 180 -5.94 11.62 17.93
C VAL A 180 -6.44 12.87 18.68
N ALA A 181 -5.58 13.55 19.43
CA ALA A 181 -5.92 14.80 20.10
C ALA A 181 -6.29 15.91 19.11
N ALA A 182 -5.57 16.04 17.99
CA ALA A 182 -5.90 16.97 16.90
C ALA A 182 -7.27 16.68 16.26
N CYS A 183 -7.70 15.42 16.29
CA CYS A 183 -9.04 14.96 15.93
C CYS A 183 -10.09 15.13 17.05
N GLY A 184 -9.82 15.91 18.09
CA GLY A 184 -10.74 16.11 19.22
C GLY A 184 -10.77 14.95 20.23
N GLY A 185 -9.84 14.00 20.13
CA GLY A 185 -9.71 12.88 21.05
C GLY A 185 -10.41 11.59 20.58
N ALA A 186 -10.07 10.49 21.26
CA ALA A 186 -10.78 9.22 21.13
C ALA A 186 -12.08 9.27 21.94
N THR A 187 -13.12 8.59 21.47
CA THR A 187 -14.34 8.42 22.27
C THR A 187 -14.11 7.40 23.38
N PRO A 188 -14.90 7.44 24.48
CA PRO A 188 -14.78 6.47 25.58
C PRO A 188 -15.01 5.00 25.15
N GLU A 189 -15.62 4.79 23.98
CA GLU A 189 -15.98 3.47 23.46
C GLU A 189 -14.88 2.80 22.63
N VAL A 190 -13.71 3.45 22.47
CA VAL A 190 -12.61 2.90 21.67
C VAL A 190 -12.19 1.51 22.18
N ALA A 191 -12.29 0.53 21.30
CA ALA A 191 -12.00 -0.87 21.61
C ALA A 191 -10.84 -1.42 20.77
N LYS A 192 -10.58 -0.85 19.59
CA LYS A 192 -9.47 -1.25 18.73
C LYS A 192 -8.90 -0.07 17.98
N VAL A 193 -7.58 0.02 17.98
CA VAL A 193 -6.82 0.98 17.18
C VAL A 193 -6.00 0.23 16.13
N ILE A 194 -6.02 0.69 14.89
CA ILE A 194 -5.28 0.09 13.77
C ILE A 194 -4.38 1.15 13.13
N SER A 195 -3.09 0.85 12.99
CA SER A 195 -2.18 1.61 12.13
C SER A 195 -2.25 1.09 10.70
N GLY A 196 -2.52 1.96 9.74
CA GLY A 196 -2.91 1.62 8.37
C GLY A 196 -4.41 1.40 8.26
N GLY A 197 -4.83 0.54 7.32
CA GLY A 197 -6.24 0.18 7.16
C GLY A 197 -6.59 -1.21 7.70
N PRO A 198 -7.86 -1.62 7.62
CA PRO A 198 -8.34 -2.85 8.25
C PRO A 198 -7.85 -4.14 7.59
N MET A 199 -7.39 -4.09 6.33
CA MET A 199 -6.91 -5.25 5.59
C MET A 199 -5.43 -5.51 5.83
N MET A 200 -4.59 -4.48 5.63
CA MET A 200 -3.13 -4.61 5.69
C MET A 200 -2.52 -4.10 7.01
N GLY A 201 -3.27 -3.34 7.80
CA GLY A 201 -2.76 -2.67 9.00
C GLY A 201 -2.42 -3.60 10.17
N PHE A 202 -1.98 -2.97 11.26
CA PHE A 202 -1.62 -3.62 12.51
C PHE A 202 -2.45 -3.07 13.66
N ALA A 203 -2.98 -3.95 14.50
CA ALA A 203 -3.59 -3.55 15.75
C ALA A 203 -2.53 -2.97 16.69
N LEU A 204 -2.82 -1.84 17.32
CA LEU A 204 -1.94 -1.18 18.26
C LEU A 204 -2.41 -1.42 19.69
N GLY A 205 -1.47 -1.68 20.60
CA GLY A 205 -1.74 -1.75 22.04
C GLY A 205 -1.57 -0.41 22.77
N THR A 206 -0.96 0.58 22.11
CA THR A 206 -0.74 1.93 22.66
C THR A 206 -0.67 2.96 21.53
N LEU A 207 -1.04 4.20 21.84
CA LEU A 207 -0.90 5.37 20.97
C LEU A 207 0.43 6.10 21.15
N ASP A 208 1.22 5.73 22.16
CA ASP A 208 2.55 6.30 22.42
C ASP A 208 3.60 5.69 21.48
N ILE A 209 3.34 5.86 20.18
CA ILE A 209 4.18 5.36 19.09
C ILE A 209 4.28 6.49 18.08
N PRO A 210 5.47 6.79 17.54
CA PRO A 210 5.60 7.80 16.51
C PRO A 210 5.03 7.31 15.17
N MET A 211 4.39 8.21 14.43
CA MET A 211 4.06 7.95 13.03
C MET A 211 5.34 7.86 12.19
N GLY A 212 5.39 6.89 11.30
CA GLY A 212 6.53 6.65 10.41
C GLY A 212 6.29 7.16 8.99
N LYS A 213 7.32 7.00 8.15
CA LYS A 213 7.27 7.32 6.71
C LYS A 213 6.24 6.50 5.95
N THR A 214 5.72 5.41 6.51
CA THR A 214 4.73 4.50 5.91
C THR A 214 3.34 4.61 6.56
N SER A 215 3.14 5.49 7.55
CA SER A 215 1.86 5.65 8.24
C SER A 215 0.84 6.41 7.40
N SER A 216 0.02 5.69 6.63
CA SER A 216 -1.06 6.27 5.81
C SER A 216 -2.40 6.42 6.54
N GLY A 217 -2.60 5.68 7.63
CA GLY A 217 -3.86 5.67 8.35
C GLY A 217 -3.72 5.39 9.84
N LEU A 218 -4.70 5.88 10.61
CA LEU A 218 -4.96 5.53 11.99
C LEU A 218 -6.47 5.37 12.18
N LEU A 219 -6.93 4.16 12.46
CA LEU A 219 -8.35 3.85 12.62
C LEU A 219 -8.68 3.53 14.07
N LEU A 220 -9.73 4.16 14.61
CA LEU A 220 -10.22 3.97 15.96
C LEU A 220 -11.65 3.43 15.89
N PHE A 221 -11.87 2.20 16.35
CA PHE A 221 -13.16 1.53 16.29
C PHE A 221 -13.75 1.26 17.65
N SER A 222 -15.07 1.47 17.76
CA SER A 222 -15.85 1.09 18.94
C SER A 222 -16.03 -0.43 19.01
N ALA A 223 -16.36 -0.97 20.19
CA ALA A 223 -16.70 -2.39 20.32
C ALA A 223 -17.89 -2.79 19.42
N ALA A 224 -18.85 -1.89 19.20
CA ALA A 224 -20.02 -2.14 18.37
C ALA A 224 -19.70 -2.32 16.88
N ARG A 225 -18.60 -1.71 16.40
CA ARG A 225 -18.12 -1.87 15.01
C ARG A 225 -17.31 -3.16 14.82
N LEU A 226 -16.85 -3.78 15.90
CA LEU A 226 -15.96 -4.93 15.82
C LEU A 226 -16.75 -6.23 15.73
N THR A 227 -16.40 -7.06 14.76
CA THR A 227 -16.85 -8.45 14.71
C THR A 227 -15.79 -9.32 15.36
N THR A 228 -16.11 -9.92 16.50
CA THR A 228 -15.30 -10.99 17.07
C THR A 228 -15.58 -12.28 16.31
N PHE A 229 -14.54 -13.08 16.08
CA PHE A 229 -14.67 -14.36 15.41
C PHE A 229 -13.76 -15.38 16.07
N ALA A 230 -14.20 -16.63 16.07
CA ALA A 230 -13.35 -17.77 16.38
C ALA A 230 -12.77 -18.33 15.09
N THR A 231 -11.55 -18.84 15.15
CA THR A 231 -10.95 -19.58 14.06
C THR A 231 -11.43 -21.04 14.11
N HIS A 232 -11.78 -21.58 12.94
CA HIS A 232 -12.20 -22.97 12.78
C HIS A 232 -11.26 -23.72 11.83
N ALA A 233 -11.41 -25.05 11.79
CA ALA A 233 -10.68 -25.89 10.84
C ALA A 233 -11.04 -25.53 9.38
N CYS A 234 -10.07 -25.69 8.48
CA CYS A 234 -10.29 -25.48 7.05
C CYS A 234 -11.31 -26.51 6.52
N ILE A 235 -12.31 -26.04 5.77
CA ILE A 235 -13.35 -26.87 5.12
C ILE A 235 -13.07 -27.12 3.63
N ASN A 236 -11.88 -26.78 3.15
CA ASN A 236 -11.42 -27.01 1.77
C ASN A 236 -12.33 -26.44 0.66
N CYS A 237 -12.99 -25.30 0.93
CA CYS A 237 -13.95 -24.69 0.00
C CYS A 237 -13.35 -23.93 -1.20
N GLY A 238 -12.03 -23.76 -1.28
CA GLY A 238 -11.37 -23.07 -2.41
C GLY A 238 -11.46 -21.54 -2.45
N ARG A 239 -12.39 -20.88 -1.74
CA ARG A 239 -12.62 -19.42 -1.82
C ARG A 239 -11.37 -18.55 -1.64
N CYS A 240 -10.46 -18.93 -0.76
CA CYS A 240 -9.23 -18.18 -0.54
C CYS A 240 -8.26 -18.24 -1.73
N VAL A 241 -8.32 -19.31 -2.54
CA VAL A 241 -7.56 -19.46 -3.78
C VAL A 241 -8.14 -18.53 -4.83
N ASP A 242 -9.47 -18.56 -5.03
CA ASP A 242 -10.16 -17.68 -5.96
C ASP A 242 -9.96 -16.18 -5.64
N ALA A 243 -9.92 -15.85 -4.35
CA ALA A 243 -9.71 -14.48 -3.87
C ALA A 243 -8.24 -14.02 -3.95
N CYS A 244 -7.28 -14.92 -4.19
CA CYS A 244 -5.87 -14.54 -4.16
C CYS A 244 -5.45 -13.82 -5.44
N PRO A 245 -5.10 -12.52 -5.40
CA PRO A 245 -4.70 -11.77 -6.59
C PRO A 245 -3.36 -12.24 -7.17
N MET A 246 -2.54 -12.93 -6.37
CA MET A 246 -1.27 -13.52 -6.79
C MET A 246 -1.41 -14.95 -7.31
N ARG A 247 -2.62 -15.52 -7.30
CA ARG A 247 -2.88 -16.93 -7.65
C ARG A 247 -2.03 -17.93 -6.86
N LEU A 248 -1.72 -17.59 -5.61
CA LEU A 248 -1.10 -18.51 -4.66
C LEU A 248 -2.16 -19.52 -4.17
N MET A 249 -1.72 -20.51 -3.40
CA MET A 249 -2.58 -21.47 -2.71
C MET A 249 -2.59 -21.19 -1.19
N PRO A 250 -3.42 -20.25 -0.67
CA PRO A 250 -3.34 -19.85 0.73
C PRO A 250 -3.65 -20.96 1.71
N THR A 251 -4.52 -21.91 1.34
CA THR A 251 -4.82 -23.10 2.15
C THR A 251 -3.58 -23.94 2.41
N GLU A 252 -2.86 -24.32 1.36
CA GLU A 252 -1.68 -25.19 1.44
C GLU A 252 -0.53 -24.47 2.15
N LEU A 253 -0.31 -23.19 1.83
CA LEU A 253 0.65 -22.34 2.54
C LEU A 253 0.33 -22.31 4.03
N SER A 254 -0.93 -22.05 4.39
CA SER A 254 -1.38 -22.00 5.78
C SER A 254 -1.21 -23.33 6.51
N GLN A 255 -1.48 -24.47 5.84
CA GLN A 255 -1.28 -25.81 6.41
C GLN A 255 0.19 -26.12 6.64
N ALA A 256 1.06 -25.84 5.67
CA ALA A 256 2.51 -26.01 5.82
C ALA A 256 3.06 -25.19 6.99
N ILE A 257 2.63 -23.94 7.11
CA ILE A 257 3.08 -23.02 8.18
C ILE A 257 2.59 -23.47 9.55
N GLU A 258 1.35 -23.97 9.66
CA GLU A 258 0.85 -24.56 10.91
C GLU A 258 1.61 -25.82 11.32
N ALA A 259 2.04 -26.62 10.34
CA ALA A 259 2.89 -27.80 10.56
C ALA A 259 4.37 -27.45 10.82
N ASP A 260 4.70 -26.16 10.91
CA ASP A 260 6.07 -25.63 11.04
C ASP A 260 7.01 -25.96 9.86
N ASP A 261 6.46 -26.39 8.73
CA ASP A 261 7.20 -26.64 7.49
C ASP A 261 7.37 -25.33 6.70
N ILE A 262 8.27 -24.48 7.20
CA ILE A 262 8.59 -23.19 6.58
C ILE A 262 9.30 -23.37 5.24
N ASP A 263 10.02 -24.47 5.05
CA ASP A 263 10.72 -24.76 3.79
C ASP A 263 9.71 -25.05 2.68
N GLU A 264 8.63 -25.79 2.98
CA GLU A 264 7.52 -25.98 2.06
C GLU A 264 6.80 -24.67 1.74
N ALA A 265 6.57 -23.82 2.74
CA ALA A 265 5.99 -22.50 2.50
C ALA A 265 6.87 -21.65 1.57
N GLU A 266 8.20 -21.71 1.71
CA GLU A 266 9.14 -21.03 0.81
C GLU A 266 9.12 -21.64 -0.60
N ARG A 267 9.12 -22.98 -0.73
CA ARG A 267 8.98 -23.67 -2.03
C ARG A 267 7.69 -23.28 -2.76
N ARG A 268 6.61 -23.05 -2.01
CA ARG A 268 5.31 -22.55 -2.52
C ARG A 268 5.24 -21.02 -2.66
N GLN A 269 6.39 -20.34 -2.65
CA GLN A 269 6.50 -18.91 -2.97
C GLN A 269 5.73 -18.00 -2.00
N VAL A 270 5.72 -18.33 -0.69
CA VAL A 270 5.09 -17.46 0.34
C VAL A 270 5.61 -16.02 0.32
N MET A 271 6.84 -15.81 -0.16
CA MET A 271 7.47 -14.50 -0.27
C MET A 271 6.77 -13.57 -1.29
N ASP A 272 6.05 -14.10 -2.28
CA ASP A 272 5.27 -13.32 -3.24
C ASP A 272 3.90 -12.86 -2.71
N CYS A 273 3.43 -13.43 -1.60
CA CYS A 273 2.26 -12.90 -0.92
C CYS A 273 2.54 -11.45 -0.51
N PHE A 274 1.63 -10.50 -0.75
CA PHE A 274 1.79 -9.12 -0.26
C PHE A 274 0.86 -8.79 0.91
N GLU A 275 0.33 -9.81 1.59
CA GLU A 275 -0.39 -9.69 2.87
C GLU A 275 -1.67 -8.84 2.79
N CYS A 276 -2.35 -8.85 1.64
CA CYS A 276 -3.57 -8.08 1.42
C CYS A 276 -4.80 -8.55 2.22
N GLY A 277 -4.78 -9.78 2.75
CA GLY A 277 -5.88 -10.29 3.55
C GLY A 277 -7.19 -10.59 2.80
N ALA A 278 -7.26 -10.46 1.47
CA ALA A 278 -8.43 -10.86 0.69
C ALA A 278 -8.82 -12.33 0.96
N CYS A 279 -7.82 -13.22 1.03
CA CYS A 279 -8.01 -14.62 1.35
C CYS A 279 -8.57 -14.86 2.78
N ALA A 280 -8.14 -14.05 3.76
CA ALA A 280 -8.58 -14.17 5.14
C ALA A 280 -10.00 -13.60 5.33
N TYR A 281 -10.33 -12.51 4.62
CA TYR A 281 -11.64 -11.89 4.64
C TYR A 281 -12.73 -12.82 4.10
N GLU A 282 -12.47 -13.48 2.96
CA GLU A 282 -13.41 -14.40 2.31
C GLU A 282 -13.48 -15.79 2.96
N CYS A 283 -12.59 -16.09 3.92
CA CYS A 283 -12.52 -17.42 4.53
C CYS A 283 -13.72 -17.66 5.48
N PRO A 284 -14.61 -18.62 5.18
CA PRO A 284 -15.76 -18.90 6.06
C PRO A 284 -15.33 -19.51 7.39
N ALA A 285 -14.18 -20.20 7.42
CA ALA A 285 -13.58 -20.76 8.63
C ALA A 285 -12.78 -19.74 9.46
N ARG A 286 -12.70 -18.47 9.00
CA ARG A 286 -11.98 -17.38 9.68
C ARG A 286 -10.54 -17.77 10.07
N ARG A 287 -9.86 -18.46 9.15
CA ARG A 287 -8.45 -18.84 9.27
C ARG A 287 -7.58 -17.58 9.27
N PRO A 288 -6.60 -17.44 10.19
CA PRO A 288 -5.73 -16.26 10.27
C PRO A 288 -4.61 -16.33 9.22
N LEU A 289 -5.00 -16.41 7.94
CA LEU A 289 -4.10 -16.67 6.82
C LEU A 289 -2.99 -15.62 6.70
N VAL A 290 -3.31 -14.33 6.91
CA VAL A 290 -2.32 -13.24 6.84
C VAL A 290 -1.25 -13.40 7.91
N GLN A 291 -1.65 -13.76 9.13
CA GLN A 291 -0.76 -13.97 10.26
C GLN A 291 0.17 -15.16 10.00
N HIS A 292 -0.33 -16.23 9.38
CA HIS A 292 0.50 -17.35 8.95
C HIS A 292 1.55 -16.90 7.93
N MET A 293 1.15 -16.19 6.86
CA MET A 293 2.11 -15.71 5.86
C MET A 293 3.17 -14.78 6.47
N ARG A 294 2.75 -13.86 7.35
CA ARG A 294 3.67 -12.96 8.09
C ARG A 294 4.67 -13.75 8.92
N ARG A 295 4.23 -14.78 9.65
CA ARG A 295 5.11 -15.65 10.45
C ARG A 295 6.16 -16.32 9.56
N ALA A 296 5.75 -16.95 8.47
CA ALA A 296 6.66 -17.66 7.57
C ALA A 296 7.70 -16.72 6.96
N LYS A 297 7.26 -15.57 6.44
CA LYS A 297 8.16 -14.56 5.88
C LYS A 297 9.15 -14.01 6.89
N ALA A 298 8.73 -13.78 8.14
CA ALA A 298 9.62 -13.31 9.20
C ALA A 298 10.74 -14.33 9.46
N ILE A 299 10.40 -15.62 9.54
CA ILE A 299 11.36 -16.71 9.73
C ILE A 299 12.33 -16.81 8.53
N ILE A 300 11.80 -16.79 7.31
CA ILE A 300 12.62 -16.84 6.08
C ILE A 300 13.59 -15.63 6.03
N ALA A 301 13.08 -14.43 6.30
CA ALA A 301 13.91 -13.22 6.31
C ALA A 301 15.02 -13.31 7.38
N GLN A 302 14.72 -13.84 8.56
CA GLN A 302 15.71 -14.07 9.61
C GLN A 302 16.79 -15.07 9.17
N ARG A 303 16.40 -16.21 8.56
CA ARG A 303 17.34 -17.22 8.02
C ARG A 303 18.26 -16.63 6.96
N ARG A 304 17.71 -15.84 6.01
CA ARG A 304 18.49 -15.18 4.95
C ARG A 304 19.49 -14.17 5.51
N ARG A 305 19.09 -13.37 6.51
CA ARG A 305 20.01 -12.44 7.20
C ARG A 305 21.14 -13.18 7.91
N ALA A 306 20.83 -14.28 8.60
CA ALA A 306 21.84 -15.09 9.29
C ALA A 306 22.82 -15.76 8.31
N ALA A 307 22.35 -16.19 7.12
CA ALA A 307 23.22 -16.74 6.08
C ALA A 307 24.16 -15.70 5.48
N GLN A 308 23.70 -14.46 5.30
CA GLN A 308 24.53 -13.33 4.80
C GLN A 308 25.56 -12.84 5.83
N GLN A 309 25.39 -13.16 7.11
CA GLN A 309 26.32 -12.80 8.19
C GLN A 309 27.36 -13.89 8.47
N LYS A 310 27.29 -15.05 7.80
CA LYS A 310 28.36 -16.04 7.87
C LYS A 310 29.53 -15.56 7.00
N PRO A 311 30.76 -15.49 7.56
CA PRO A 311 31.95 -15.03 6.85
C PRO A 311 32.32 -15.93 5.67
#